data_AF-A0A9D6FZW7-F1
#
_entry.id   AF-A0A9D6FZW7-F1
#
_cell.length_a   1.000
_cell.length_b   1.000
_cell.length_c   1.000
_cell.angle_alpha   90.00
_cell.angle_beta   90.00
_cell.angle_gamma   90.00
#
_symmetry.space_group_name_H-M   'P 1'
#
loop_
_entity.id
_entity.type
_entity.pdbx_description
1 polymer ?
#
loop_
_entity_poly.entity_id
_entity_poly.type
_entity_poly.pdbx_seq_one_letter_code
_entity_poly.pdbx_strand_id
1 'polypeptide(L)'
;MRDAQQDRPSKTQTKKRMHELQALGERLVELNPEQLAAVGLPEDLHEAVLDARRMASREARRRQLQYVGRLMRRIDPEPIRERLAVWDGASREHTARVHMTERWRSRLIEDETALAELAAAQPGIDTQHLRNLVRNARAERDAGKPPKSFRELFRALWEKMGSDPICLRQDRDQSQSDLEMGPDPIFPMTTQDELLIGLVSISDRASSGVYKDEGIPALQDWFAKALATPWRTETRLIPDEQPLIEAALVQLVDSAGCQLVLTTGGTGPAARDVTPEATLAVADKPMPGFGEQMRRISLEFVPTAILSRQVAVIRKGCLIINLPGQPKAIKETLEGLKDKDGKQIVPGIFAAVPYCIDLIGGPYIETHEDVIKVFRPKSALRPKQP
;
A
#
# COMPACT_ATOMS: atom_id res chain seq x y z
N MET A 1 -41.82 -13.87 35.00
CA MET A 1 -40.44 -13.44 35.29
C MET A 1 -39.51 -14.62 35.07
N ARG A 2 -38.77 -14.63 33.96
CA ARG A 2 -37.61 -15.51 33.80
C ARG A 2 -36.48 -14.65 33.26
N ASP A 3 -35.40 -14.67 34.02
CA ASP A 3 -34.30 -13.72 33.98
C ASP A 3 -33.54 -13.77 32.66
N ALA A 4 -33.19 -12.57 32.18
CA ALA A 4 -32.21 -12.37 31.13
C ALA A 4 -30.84 -12.88 31.61
N GLN A 5 -30.50 -14.11 31.21
CA GLN A 5 -29.12 -14.60 31.28
C GLN A 5 -28.28 -13.75 30.33
N GLN A 6 -27.66 -12.70 30.88
CA GLN A 6 -26.60 -11.94 30.23
C GLN A 6 -25.45 -12.91 29.91
N ASP A 7 -25.26 -13.11 28.61
CA ASP A 7 -24.22 -13.93 28.01
C ASP A 7 -22.84 -13.38 28.42
N ARG A 8 -22.19 -14.05 29.37
CA ARG A 8 -20.88 -13.63 29.88
C ARG A 8 -19.84 -13.94 28.81
N PRO A 9 -19.07 -12.95 28.32
CA PRO A 9 -18.15 -13.15 27.21
C PRO A 9 -17.08 -14.19 27.56
N SER A 10 -16.81 -15.08 26.61
CA SER A 10 -15.83 -16.15 26.78
C SER A 10 -14.43 -15.58 27.04
N LYS A 11 -13.56 -16.36 27.68
CA LYS A 11 -12.14 -15.98 27.93
C LYS A 11 -11.43 -15.52 26.65
N THR A 12 -11.78 -16.10 25.50
CA THR A 12 -11.27 -15.73 24.17
C THR A 12 -11.79 -14.38 23.69
N GLN A 13 -13.08 -14.08 23.88
CA GLN A 13 -13.68 -12.79 23.51
C GLN A 13 -13.14 -11.64 24.36
N THR A 14 -12.96 -11.87 25.66
CA THR A 14 -12.35 -10.89 26.56
C THR A 14 -10.91 -10.56 26.15
N LYS A 15 -10.12 -11.56 25.78
CA LYS A 15 -8.75 -11.36 25.26
C LYS A 15 -8.75 -10.58 23.94
N LYS A 16 -9.67 -10.88 23.02
CA LYS A 16 -9.81 -10.16 21.74
C LYS A 16 -10.17 -8.69 21.95
N ARG A 17 -11.16 -8.41 22.80
CA ARG A 17 -11.58 -7.05 23.17
C ARG A 17 -10.43 -6.25 23.80
N MET A 18 -9.58 -6.90 24.60
CA MET A 18 -8.38 -6.27 25.14
C MET A 18 -7.38 -5.86 24.06
N HIS A 19 -7.13 -6.70 23.07
CA HIS A 19 -6.23 -6.36 21.96
C HIS A 19 -6.81 -5.26 21.06
N GLU A 20 -8.12 -5.27 20.82
CA GLU A 20 -8.79 -4.24 20.01
C GLU A 20 -8.73 -2.85 20.67
N LEU A 21 -8.90 -2.77 22.00
CA LEU A 21 -8.76 -1.52 22.75
C LEU A 21 -7.31 -1.03 22.78
N GLN A 22 -6.34 -1.94 22.84
CA GLN A 22 -4.94 -1.59 22.76
C GLN A 22 -4.57 -1.03 21.38
N ALA A 23 -5.00 -1.70 20.31
CA ALA A 23 -4.79 -1.23 18.94
C ALA A 23 -5.46 0.14 18.71
N LEU A 24 -6.65 0.36 19.28
CA LEU A 24 -7.32 1.66 19.22
C LEU A 24 -6.52 2.75 19.93
N GLY A 25 -5.94 2.45 21.10
CA GLY A 25 -5.04 3.36 21.82
C GLY A 25 -3.75 3.67 21.06
N GLU A 26 -3.18 2.69 20.35
CA GLU A 26 -2.01 2.89 19.48
C GLU A 26 -2.32 3.84 18.33
N ARG A 27 -3.50 3.72 17.70
CA ARG A 27 -3.95 4.63 16.64
C ARG A 27 -4.08 6.08 17.11
N LEU A 28 -4.53 6.33 18.34
CA LEU A 28 -4.66 7.69 18.89
C LEU A 28 -3.32 8.42 18.96
N VAL A 29 -2.23 7.70 19.19
CA VAL A 29 -0.87 8.26 19.27
C VAL A 29 -0.35 8.70 17.89
N GLU A 30 -0.88 8.13 16.82
CA GLU A 30 -0.49 8.41 15.42
C GLU A 30 -1.26 9.58 14.80
N LEU A 31 -2.32 10.06 15.45
CA LEU A 31 -3.10 11.20 14.97
C LEU A 31 -2.31 12.51 15.00
N ASN A 32 -2.65 13.41 14.07
CA ASN A 32 -2.16 14.78 14.14
C ASN A 32 -2.81 15.53 15.33
N PRO A 33 -2.25 16.66 15.78
CA PRO A 33 -2.77 17.39 16.96
C PRO A 33 -4.23 17.84 16.82
N GLU A 34 -4.67 18.25 15.63
CA GLU A 34 -6.04 18.70 15.38
C GLU A 34 -7.04 17.55 15.44
N GLN A 35 -6.70 16.42 14.82
CA GLN A 35 -7.47 15.18 14.89
C GLN A 35 -7.56 14.69 16.33
N LEU A 36 -6.46 14.64 17.07
CA LEU A 36 -6.45 14.20 18.46
C LEU A 36 -7.36 15.06 19.35
N ALA A 37 -7.34 16.38 19.16
CA ALA A 37 -8.24 17.29 19.87
C ALA A 37 -9.71 17.03 19.48
N ALA A 38 -10.00 16.81 18.19
CA ALA A 38 -11.33 16.51 17.68
C ALA A 38 -11.89 15.16 18.17
N VAL A 39 -11.03 14.20 18.57
CA VAL A 39 -11.48 12.95 19.21
C VAL A 39 -12.13 13.21 20.57
N GLY A 40 -11.85 14.32 21.26
CA GLY A 40 -12.50 14.67 22.52
C GLY A 40 -12.29 13.63 23.62
N LEU A 41 -11.03 13.23 23.83
CA LEU A 41 -10.66 12.24 24.84
C LEU A 41 -10.79 12.81 26.27
N PRO A 42 -11.13 11.98 27.28
CA PRO A 42 -10.98 12.36 28.68
C PRO A 42 -9.55 12.77 29.02
N GLU A 43 -9.39 13.71 29.95
CA GLU A 43 -8.12 14.37 30.27
C GLU A 43 -7.00 13.36 30.59
N ASP A 44 -7.29 12.34 31.39
CA ASP A 44 -6.35 11.29 31.78
C ASP A 44 -5.84 10.45 30.59
N LEU A 45 -6.72 10.13 29.64
CA LEU A 45 -6.38 9.41 28.43
C LEU A 45 -5.64 10.31 27.42
N HIS A 46 -6.06 11.56 27.31
CA HIS A 46 -5.43 12.55 26.45
C HIS A 46 -3.97 12.81 26.85
N GLU A 47 -3.71 13.03 28.15
CA GLU A 47 -2.36 13.19 28.68
C GLU A 47 -1.52 11.94 28.44
N ALA A 48 -2.07 10.75 28.72
CA ALA A 48 -1.36 9.49 28.52
C ALA A 48 -0.94 9.26 27.05
N VAL A 49 -1.78 9.69 26.09
CA VAL A 49 -1.48 9.66 24.64
C VAL A 49 -0.37 10.66 24.29
N LEU A 50 -0.41 11.89 24.82
CA LEU A 50 0.65 12.88 24.59
C LEU A 50 2.00 12.43 25.15
N ASP A 51 2.01 11.83 26.34
CA ASP A 51 3.23 11.28 26.93
C ASP A 51 3.82 10.16 26.07
N ALA A 52 2.97 9.29 25.51
CA ALA A 52 3.41 8.23 24.59
C ALA A 52 4.08 8.81 23.32
N ARG A 53 3.67 10.00 22.86
CA ARG A 53 4.28 10.69 21.71
C ARG A 53 5.65 11.30 22.03
N ARG A 54 5.88 11.71 23.28
CA ARG A 54 7.12 12.34 23.73
C ARG A 54 8.22 11.33 24.10
N MET A 55 7.87 10.07 24.32
CA MET A 55 8.83 9.04 24.74
C MET A 55 9.77 8.59 23.62
N ALA A 56 11.06 8.84 23.80
CA ALA A 56 12.12 8.37 22.90
C ALA A 56 12.48 6.88 23.07
N SER A 57 12.33 6.33 24.29
CA SER A 57 12.64 4.92 24.56
C SER A 57 11.52 4.00 24.08
N ARG A 58 11.86 3.03 23.23
CA ARG A 58 10.92 2.01 22.72
C ARG A 58 10.24 1.23 23.84
N GLU A 59 10.97 0.93 24.91
CA GLU A 59 10.41 0.19 26.04
C GLU A 59 9.49 1.06 26.91
N ALA A 60 9.87 2.32 27.14
CA ALA A 60 9.02 3.28 27.84
C ALA A 60 7.73 3.52 27.06
N ARG A 61 7.82 3.77 25.74
CA ARG A 61 6.67 3.95 24.86
C ARG A 61 5.76 2.72 24.87
N ARG A 62 6.31 1.50 24.82
CA ARG A 62 5.52 0.26 24.91
C ARG A 62 4.75 0.17 26.23
N ARG A 63 5.40 0.48 27.36
CA ARG A 63 4.75 0.47 28.69
C ARG A 63 3.66 1.54 28.78
N GLN A 64 3.89 2.71 28.18
CA GLN A 64 2.90 3.78 28.11
C GLN A 64 1.70 3.39 27.24
N LEU A 65 1.91 2.74 26.09
CA LEU A 65 0.82 2.22 25.26
C LEU A 65 -0.02 1.14 25.99
N GLN A 66 0.60 0.32 26.84
CA GLN A 66 -0.13 -0.61 27.70
C GLN A 66 -0.96 0.13 28.76
N TYR A 67 -0.47 1.26 29.28
CA TYR A 67 -1.23 2.12 30.18
C TYR A 67 -2.42 2.80 29.47
N VAL A 68 -2.21 3.35 28.28
CA VAL A 68 -3.27 3.86 27.39
C VAL A 68 -4.32 2.78 27.15
N GLY A 69 -3.92 1.57 26.77
CA GLY A 69 -4.83 0.43 26.58
C GLY A 69 -5.57 -0.01 27.85
N ARG A 70 -5.07 0.33 29.05
CA ARG A 70 -5.78 0.13 30.32
C ARG A 70 -6.82 1.21 30.57
N LEU A 71 -6.50 2.48 30.27
CA LEU A 71 -7.42 3.61 30.36
C LEU A 71 -8.59 3.46 29.37
N MET A 72 -8.32 3.00 28.15
CA MET A 72 -9.32 2.69 27.11
C MET A 72 -10.41 1.70 27.57
N ARG A 73 -10.18 0.91 28.62
CA ARG A 73 -11.17 -0.03 29.17
C ARG A 73 -12.24 0.64 30.04
N ARG A 74 -12.00 1.88 30.46
CA ARG A 74 -12.87 2.64 31.36
C ARG A 74 -13.83 3.58 30.61
N ILE A 75 -13.68 3.67 29.29
CA ILE A 75 -14.45 4.57 28.44
C ILE A 75 -15.20 3.78 27.37
N ASP A 76 -16.18 4.42 26.75
CA ASP A 76 -16.81 3.89 25.54
C ASP A 76 -15.89 4.13 24.34
N PRO A 77 -15.38 3.09 23.67
CA PRO A 77 -14.53 3.26 22.50
C PRO A 77 -15.31 3.63 21.22
N GLU A 78 -16.64 3.48 21.19
CA GLU A 78 -17.40 3.59 19.93
C GLU A 78 -17.32 4.98 19.29
N PRO A 79 -17.51 6.10 20.03
CA PRO A 79 -17.36 7.44 19.45
C PRO A 79 -15.96 7.72 18.89
N ILE A 80 -14.93 7.09 19.48
CA ILE A 80 -13.55 7.18 18.99
C ILE A 80 -13.42 6.41 17.66
N ARG A 81 -14.01 5.21 17.56
CA ARG A 81 -14.00 4.40 16.35
C ARG A 81 -14.70 5.12 15.19
N GLU A 82 -15.85 5.72 15.44
CA GLU A 82 -16.63 6.44 14.43
C GLU A 82 -15.83 7.63 13.87
N ARG A 83 -15.22 8.45 14.74
CA ARG A 83 -14.38 9.59 14.31
C ARG A 83 -13.17 9.14 13.49
N LEU A 84 -12.50 8.07 13.92
CA LEU A 84 -11.39 7.48 13.17
C LEU A 84 -11.84 6.94 11.81
N ALA A 85 -13.02 6.32 11.74
CA ALA A 85 -13.58 5.78 10.50
C ALA A 85 -13.88 6.89 9.48
N VAL A 86 -14.33 8.06 9.92
CA VAL A 86 -14.55 9.23 9.04
C VAL A 86 -13.24 9.69 8.40
N TRP A 87 -12.15 9.80 9.16
CA TRP A 87 -10.85 10.18 8.59
C TRP A 87 -10.23 9.10 7.71
N ASP A 88 -10.36 7.83 8.10
CA ASP A 88 -9.97 6.70 7.25
C ASP A 88 -10.76 6.71 5.92
N GLY A 89 -12.05 7.02 5.97
CA GLY A 89 -12.94 7.17 4.82
C GLY A 89 -12.50 8.30 3.89
N ALA A 90 -12.33 9.52 4.43
CA ALA A 90 -11.87 10.67 3.65
C ALA A 90 -10.48 10.46 3.02
N SER A 91 -9.58 9.76 3.71
CA SER A 91 -8.27 9.40 3.16
C SER A 91 -8.39 8.37 2.03
N ARG A 92 -9.28 7.38 2.15
CA ARG A 92 -9.58 6.41 1.10
C ARG A 92 -10.25 7.04 -0.11
N GLU A 93 -11.20 7.95 0.10
CA GLU A 93 -11.89 8.69 -0.97
C GLU A 93 -10.93 9.60 -1.73
N HIS A 94 -10.06 10.32 -1.02
CA HIS A 94 -9.01 11.13 -1.65
C HIS A 94 -8.06 10.28 -2.48
N THR A 95 -7.60 9.15 -1.92
CA THR A 95 -6.73 8.19 -2.62
C THR A 95 -7.43 7.63 -3.86
N ALA A 96 -8.68 7.17 -3.73
CA ALA A 96 -9.50 6.67 -4.83
C ALA A 96 -9.70 7.75 -5.93
N ARG A 97 -9.88 9.02 -5.54
CA ARG A 97 -10.00 10.14 -6.49
C ARG A 97 -8.71 10.32 -7.28
N VAL A 98 -7.56 10.31 -6.61
CA VAL A 98 -6.25 10.43 -7.29
C VAL A 98 -6.11 9.32 -8.32
N HIS A 99 -6.40 8.08 -7.93
CA HIS A 99 -6.34 6.93 -8.86
C HIS A 99 -7.34 7.04 -10.01
N MET A 100 -8.56 7.52 -9.75
CA MET A 100 -9.58 7.70 -10.79
C MET A 100 -9.14 8.76 -11.81
N THR A 101 -8.60 9.89 -11.35
CA THR A 101 -8.06 10.95 -12.20
C THR A 101 -6.87 10.45 -13.02
N GLU A 102 -5.96 9.69 -12.41
CA GLU A 102 -4.82 9.07 -13.10
C GLU A 102 -5.27 8.10 -14.21
N ARG A 103 -6.23 7.22 -13.91
CA ARG A 103 -6.78 6.27 -14.89
C ARG A 103 -7.40 6.98 -16.09
N TRP A 104 -8.23 8.00 -15.84
CA TRP A 104 -8.82 8.79 -16.92
C TRP A 104 -7.75 9.50 -17.75
N ARG A 105 -6.72 10.07 -17.12
CA ARG A 105 -5.62 10.72 -17.83
C ARG A 105 -4.93 9.76 -18.80
N SER A 106 -4.51 8.59 -18.32
CA SER A 106 -3.82 7.60 -19.16
C SER A 106 -4.72 7.12 -20.29
N ARG A 107 -5.98 6.80 -19.97
CA ARG A 107 -6.95 6.29 -20.95
C ARG A 107 -7.29 7.30 -22.03
N LEU A 108 -7.44 8.58 -21.69
CA LEU A 108 -7.64 9.65 -22.68
C LEU A 108 -6.50 9.76 -23.70
N ILE A 109 -5.27 9.40 -23.30
CA ILE A 109 -4.12 9.47 -24.20
C ILE A 109 -4.05 8.24 -25.10
N GLU A 110 -4.50 7.08 -24.63
CA GLU A 110 -4.40 5.82 -25.37
C GLU A 110 -5.62 5.55 -26.26
N ASP A 111 -6.81 5.94 -25.81
CA ASP A 111 -8.09 5.59 -26.41
C ASP A 111 -8.83 6.85 -26.90
N GLU A 112 -9.19 6.88 -28.18
CA GLU A 112 -9.91 8.00 -28.80
C GLU A 112 -11.38 8.08 -28.38
N THR A 113 -11.96 6.98 -27.90
CA THR A 113 -13.34 6.91 -27.42
C THR A 113 -13.49 7.36 -25.97
N ALA A 114 -12.39 7.32 -25.19
CA ALA A 114 -12.39 7.64 -23.76
C ALA A 114 -12.87 9.07 -23.43
N LEU A 115 -12.67 10.04 -24.33
CA LEU A 115 -13.17 11.40 -24.12
C LEU A 115 -14.69 11.47 -24.19
N ALA A 116 -15.32 10.70 -25.07
CA ALA A 116 -16.77 10.62 -25.18
C ALA A 116 -17.37 9.91 -23.95
N GLU A 117 -16.72 8.85 -23.48
CA GLU A 117 -17.13 8.17 -22.25
C GLU A 117 -17.02 9.06 -21.01
N LEU A 118 -15.92 9.82 -20.89
CA LEU A 118 -15.74 10.77 -19.78
C LEU A 118 -16.80 11.87 -19.80
N ALA A 119 -17.13 12.38 -20.99
CA ALA A 119 -18.18 13.38 -21.15
C ALA A 119 -19.57 12.85 -20.76
N ALA A 120 -19.83 11.57 -21.03
CA ALA A 120 -21.06 10.89 -20.64
C ALA A 120 -21.11 10.63 -19.11
N ALA A 121 -19.98 10.23 -18.52
CA ALA A 121 -19.86 9.96 -17.08
C ALA A 121 -19.87 11.23 -16.22
N GLN A 122 -19.34 12.35 -16.75
CA GLN A 122 -19.26 13.64 -16.06
C GLN A 122 -19.87 14.77 -16.92
N PRO A 123 -21.19 14.98 -16.86
CA PRO A 123 -21.84 16.10 -17.53
C PRO A 123 -21.25 17.44 -17.09
N GLY A 124 -20.92 18.33 -18.03
CA GLY A 124 -20.35 19.65 -17.74
C GLY A 124 -18.82 19.73 -17.74
N ILE A 125 -18.12 18.64 -18.03
CA ILE A 125 -16.67 18.66 -18.24
C ILE A 125 -16.31 19.36 -19.56
N ASP A 126 -15.27 20.19 -19.56
CA ASP A 126 -14.83 20.91 -20.76
C ASP A 126 -14.11 19.98 -21.74
N THR A 127 -14.91 19.31 -22.57
CA THR A 127 -14.40 18.35 -23.56
C THR A 127 -13.48 18.97 -24.60
N GLN A 128 -13.64 20.27 -24.90
CA GLN A 128 -12.79 20.95 -25.88
C GLN A 128 -11.41 21.22 -25.30
N HIS A 129 -11.33 21.67 -24.06
CA HIS A 129 -10.07 21.86 -23.35
C HIS A 129 -9.32 20.53 -23.16
N LEU A 130 -10.03 19.49 -22.71
CA LEU A 130 -9.43 18.15 -22.54
C LEU A 130 -8.92 17.58 -23.87
N ARG A 131 -9.67 17.73 -24.97
CA ARG A 131 -9.23 17.29 -26.30
C ARG A 131 -7.92 17.95 -26.73
N ASN A 132 -7.77 19.25 -26.46
CA ASN A 132 -6.53 19.98 -26.75
C ASN A 132 -5.36 19.46 -25.92
N LEU A 133 -5.57 19.25 -24.61
CA LEU A 133 -4.55 18.71 -23.71
C LEU A 133 -4.12 17.30 -24.10
N VAL A 134 -5.07 16.43 -24.48
CA VAL A 134 -4.79 15.07 -24.96
C VAL A 134 -3.95 15.09 -26.23
N ARG A 135 -4.33 15.91 -27.23
CA ARG A 135 -3.58 16.04 -28.48
C ARG A 135 -2.14 16.51 -28.23
N ASN A 136 -1.98 17.52 -27.36
CA ASN A 136 -0.67 18.05 -27.02
C ASN A 136 0.16 17.04 -26.23
N ALA A 137 -0.45 16.29 -25.29
CA ALA A 137 0.23 15.26 -24.53
C ALA A 137 0.72 14.10 -25.41
N ARG A 138 -0.08 13.68 -26.41
CA ARG A 138 0.34 12.71 -27.44
C ARG A 138 1.53 13.25 -28.23
N ALA A 139 1.45 14.49 -28.73
CA ALA A 139 2.54 15.11 -29.48
C ALA A 139 3.83 15.33 -28.64
N GLU A 140 3.71 15.65 -27.35
CA GLU A 140 4.85 15.75 -26.43
C GLU A 140 5.52 14.39 -26.23
N ARG A 141 4.73 13.32 -26.05
CA ARG A 141 5.22 11.95 -25.92
C ARG A 141 5.96 11.51 -27.19
N ASP A 142 5.35 11.70 -28.36
CA ASP A 142 5.92 11.26 -29.63
C ASP A 142 7.19 12.05 -30.01
N ALA A 143 7.29 13.30 -29.54
CA ALA A 143 8.47 14.15 -29.72
C ALA A 143 9.52 14.03 -28.59
N GLY A 144 9.31 13.17 -27.59
CA GLY A 144 10.20 13.02 -26.43
C GLY A 144 10.37 14.30 -25.59
N LYS A 145 9.38 15.20 -25.61
CA LYS A 145 9.39 16.49 -24.90
C LYS A 145 8.92 16.30 -23.44
N PRO A 146 9.28 17.23 -22.54
CA PRO A 146 8.77 17.22 -21.18
C PRO A 146 7.22 17.18 -21.15
N PRO A 147 6.60 16.32 -20.32
CA PRO A 147 5.16 16.04 -20.35
C PRO A 147 4.38 17.14 -19.61
N LYS A 148 4.37 18.35 -20.17
CA LYS A 148 3.68 19.51 -19.61
C LYS A 148 2.18 19.35 -19.74
N SER A 149 1.70 19.06 -20.95
CA SER A 149 0.27 18.88 -21.23
C SER A 149 -0.30 17.66 -20.49
N PHE A 150 0.52 16.63 -20.28
CA PHE A 150 0.18 15.47 -19.43
C PHE A 150 -0.06 15.85 -17.95
N ARG A 151 0.75 16.76 -17.39
CA ARG A 151 0.57 17.26 -16.03
C ARG A 151 -0.63 18.19 -15.91
N GLU A 152 -0.85 19.04 -16.92
CA GLU A 152 -2.04 19.91 -16.98
C GLU A 152 -3.33 19.10 -17.14
N LEU A 153 -3.31 18.01 -17.89
CA LEU A 153 -4.45 17.09 -18.03
C LEU A 153 -4.89 16.50 -16.68
N PHE A 154 -3.95 16.09 -15.83
CA PHE A 154 -4.28 15.63 -14.47
C PHE A 154 -4.98 16.72 -13.65
N ARG A 155 -4.46 17.96 -13.70
CA ARG A 155 -5.05 19.09 -12.94
C ARG A 155 -6.46 19.41 -13.40
N ALA A 156 -6.67 19.48 -14.72
CA ALA A 156 -7.97 19.75 -15.31
C ALA A 156 -9.02 18.68 -14.93
N LEU A 157 -8.62 17.41 -14.93
CA LEU A 157 -9.47 16.30 -14.48
C LEU A 157 -9.73 16.37 -12.97
N TRP A 158 -8.69 16.58 -12.15
CA TRP A 158 -8.80 16.68 -10.70
C TRP A 158 -9.75 17.78 -10.23
N GLU A 159 -9.68 18.95 -10.88
CA GLU A 159 -10.53 20.10 -10.56
C GLU A 159 -12.01 19.83 -10.90
N LYS A 160 -12.29 19.16 -12.02
CA LYS A 160 -13.67 18.88 -12.47
C LYS A 160 -14.28 17.62 -11.85
N MET A 161 -13.46 16.69 -11.40
CA MET A 161 -13.89 15.53 -10.62
C MET A 161 -14.10 15.87 -9.13
N GLY A 162 -14.03 17.15 -8.75
CA GLY A 162 -14.19 17.64 -7.38
C GLY A 162 -15.01 18.92 -7.26
N SER A 163 -16.32 18.78 -7.05
CA SER A 163 -17.20 19.74 -6.36
C SER A 163 -18.08 18.90 -5.43
N ASP A 164 -17.99 18.92 -4.09
CA ASP A 164 -17.76 20.00 -3.13
C ASP A 164 -16.88 19.56 -1.92
N PRO A 165 -16.36 20.51 -1.13
CA PRO A 165 -15.76 20.25 0.18
C PRO A 165 -16.86 20.08 1.23
N ILE A 166 -17.05 18.87 1.75
CA ILE A 166 -17.92 18.65 2.93
C ILE A 166 -17.06 18.13 4.08
N CYS A 167 -16.43 19.07 4.76
CA CYS A 167 -16.26 19.00 6.20
C CYS A 167 -16.91 20.29 6.73
N LEU A 168 -17.90 20.15 7.62
CA LEU A 168 -18.75 21.19 8.22
C LEU A 168 -20.04 21.56 7.46
N ARG A 169 -21.09 20.76 7.70
CA ARG A 169 -22.40 21.33 8.08
C ARG A 169 -22.90 20.60 9.33
N GLN A 170 -22.82 21.30 10.45
CA GLN A 170 -23.72 21.09 11.59
C GLN A 170 -25.16 21.38 11.12
N ASP A 171 -26.11 20.88 11.90
CA ASP A 171 -27.56 20.97 11.75
C ASP A 171 -28.19 19.91 10.83
N ARG A 172 -28.57 18.79 11.45
CA ARG A 172 -29.98 18.38 11.39
C ARG A 172 -30.41 17.59 12.63
N ASP A 173 -31.40 18.18 13.26
CA ASP A 173 -32.24 17.68 14.33
C ASP A 173 -32.93 16.35 13.95
N GLN A 174 -33.18 15.56 15.00
CA GLN A 174 -34.21 14.53 15.22
C GLN A 174 -34.94 13.88 14.02
N SER A 175 -34.98 12.54 14.09
CA SER A 175 -36.05 11.59 13.69
C SER A 175 -35.62 10.48 12.71
N GLN A 176 -35.26 9.34 13.29
CA GLN A 176 -35.83 8.00 13.07
C GLN A 176 -36.42 7.68 11.67
N SER A 177 -35.77 6.79 10.91
CA SER A 177 -36.31 5.49 10.46
C SER A 177 -35.50 4.94 9.27
N ASP A 178 -35.00 3.72 9.42
CA ASP A 178 -34.92 2.65 8.41
C ASP A 178 -34.53 3.05 6.97
N LEU A 179 -33.23 2.97 6.66
CA LEU A 179 -32.77 2.73 5.29
C LEU A 179 -31.68 1.65 5.32
N GLU A 180 -32.05 0.50 4.76
CA GLU A 180 -31.20 -0.65 4.49
C GLU A 180 -29.90 -0.23 3.76
N MET A 181 -28.76 -0.72 4.25
CA MET A 181 -27.51 -0.64 3.49
C MET A 181 -27.64 -1.50 2.24
N GLY A 182 -27.89 -0.85 1.10
CA GLY A 182 -27.71 -1.46 -0.22
C GLY A 182 -26.26 -1.94 -0.41
N PRO A 183 -26.02 -2.88 -1.33
CA PRO A 183 -24.68 -3.41 -1.56
C PRO A 183 -23.73 -2.29 -1.99
N ASP A 184 -22.51 -2.31 -1.45
CA ASP A 184 -21.41 -1.45 -1.86
C ASP A 184 -21.37 -1.32 -3.40
N PRO A 185 -21.10 -0.12 -3.96
CA PRO A 185 -21.14 0.08 -5.40
C PRO A 185 -20.18 -0.91 -6.08
N ILE A 186 -20.77 -1.82 -6.85
CA ILE A 186 -20.07 -2.72 -7.76
C ILE A 186 -19.35 -1.81 -8.76
N PHE A 187 -18.04 -1.63 -8.57
CA PHE A 187 -17.21 -0.91 -9.51
C PHE A 187 -17.29 -1.63 -10.87
N PRO A 188 -17.69 -0.93 -11.95
CA PRO A 188 -17.75 -1.56 -13.26
C PRO A 188 -16.35 -2.00 -13.70
N MET A 189 -16.26 -3.25 -14.14
CA MET A 189 -15.05 -3.88 -14.65
C MET A 189 -14.54 -3.13 -15.88
N THR A 190 -13.32 -2.63 -15.83
CA THR A 190 -12.56 -2.21 -17.02
C THR A 190 -11.32 -3.07 -17.16
N THR A 191 -11.17 -3.63 -18.35
CA THR A 191 -10.18 -4.59 -18.85
C THR A 191 -8.74 -4.05 -18.88
N GLN A 192 -8.09 -3.93 -17.72
CA GLN A 192 -6.63 -3.79 -17.67
C GLN A 192 -6.09 -4.52 -16.43
N ASP A 193 -6.23 -5.85 -16.45
CA ASP A 193 -5.88 -6.80 -15.38
C ASP A 193 -4.39 -7.23 -15.39
N GLU A 194 -3.53 -6.53 -16.13
CA GLU A 194 -2.10 -6.89 -16.24
C GLU A 194 -1.25 -6.20 -15.17
N LEU A 195 -0.51 -6.98 -14.38
CA LEU A 195 0.45 -6.47 -13.40
C LEU A 195 1.77 -6.06 -14.09
N LEU A 196 2.15 -4.79 -13.98
CA LEU A 196 3.47 -4.31 -14.38
C LEU A 196 4.43 -4.27 -13.18
N ILE A 197 5.52 -5.03 -13.31
CA ILE A 197 6.52 -5.22 -12.25
C ILE A 197 7.85 -4.59 -12.67
N GLY A 198 8.38 -3.66 -11.88
CA GLY A 198 9.75 -3.17 -12.02
C GLY A 198 10.73 -4.09 -11.31
N LEU A 199 11.78 -4.56 -12.01
CA LEU A 199 12.85 -5.35 -11.42
C LEU A 199 14.17 -4.61 -11.53
N VAL A 200 14.80 -4.31 -10.39
CA VAL A 200 16.04 -3.54 -10.34
C VAL A 200 17.14 -4.39 -9.70
N SER A 201 18.12 -4.80 -10.49
CA SER A 201 19.36 -5.38 -9.97
C SER A 201 20.38 -4.26 -9.73
N ILE A 202 20.84 -4.18 -8.49
CA ILE A 202 21.75 -3.15 -7.99
C ILE A 202 23.06 -3.85 -7.65
N SER A 203 24.06 -3.67 -8.52
CA SER A 203 25.39 -4.23 -8.34
C SER A 203 26.40 -3.53 -9.24
N ASP A 204 27.41 -2.91 -8.61
CA ASP A 204 28.59 -2.35 -9.27
C ASP A 204 29.26 -3.33 -10.24
N ARG A 205 29.36 -4.60 -9.83
CA ARG A 205 30.06 -5.66 -10.57
C ARG A 205 29.21 -6.21 -11.71
N ALA A 206 27.89 -6.31 -11.53
CA ALA A 206 27.00 -6.75 -12.60
C ALA A 206 26.85 -5.65 -13.66
N SER A 207 26.69 -4.39 -13.26
CA SER A 207 26.55 -3.26 -14.18
C SER A 207 27.82 -2.97 -14.98
N SER A 208 29.00 -3.26 -14.42
CA SER A 208 30.29 -3.16 -15.13
C SER A 208 30.64 -4.40 -15.97
N GLY A 209 29.80 -5.44 -15.98
CA GLY A 209 30.00 -6.66 -16.75
C GLY A 209 31.04 -7.63 -16.16
N VAL A 210 31.47 -7.43 -14.91
CA VAL A 210 32.42 -8.33 -14.20
C VAL A 210 31.78 -9.70 -13.94
N TYR A 211 30.47 -9.72 -13.68
CA TYR A 211 29.70 -10.96 -13.65
C TYR A 211 28.31 -10.76 -14.25
N LYS A 212 27.66 -11.86 -14.63
CA LYS A 212 26.28 -11.85 -15.15
C LYS A 212 25.28 -11.71 -14.00
N ASP A 213 24.31 -10.82 -14.15
CA ASP A 213 23.22 -10.70 -13.19
C ASP A 213 22.41 -12.01 -13.11
N GLU A 214 22.22 -12.48 -11.88
CA GLU A 214 21.36 -13.63 -11.56
C GLU A 214 20.09 -13.20 -10.83
N GLY A 215 20.01 -11.94 -10.39
CA GLY A 215 18.90 -11.42 -9.60
C GLY A 215 17.62 -11.23 -10.43
N ILE A 216 17.70 -10.52 -11.55
CA ILE A 216 16.54 -10.32 -12.44
C ILE A 216 16.05 -11.66 -13.00
N PRO A 217 16.91 -12.55 -13.55
CA PRO A 217 16.46 -13.86 -14.01
C PRO A 217 15.74 -14.66 -12.92
N ALA A 218 16.29 -14.69 -11.68
CA ALA A 218 15.66 -15.41 -10.58
C ALA A 218 14.28 -14.86 -10.22
N LEU A 219 14.10 -13.54 -10.26
CA LEU A 219 12.80 -12.90 -10.02
C LEU A 219 11.80 -13.21 -11.13
N GLN A 220 12.23 -13.14 -12.39
CA GLN A 220 11.37 -13.48 -13.54
C GLN A 220 10.93 -14.95 -13.49
N ASP A 221 11.85 -15.87 -13.22
CA ASP A 221 11.56 -17.30 -13.06
C ASP A 221 10.60 -17.57 -11.91
N TRP A 222 10.73 -16.80 -10.82
CA TRP A 222 9.84 -16.92 -9.67
C TRP A 222 8.42 -16.45 -10.00
N PHE A 223 8.28 -15.26 -10.59
CA PHE A 223 6.98 -14.74 -11.01
C PHE A 223 6.28 -15.60 -12.04
N ALA A 224 7.02 -16.17 -12.99
CA ALA A 224 6.48 -17.10 -13.99
C ALA A 224 5.85 -18.35 -13.37
N LYS A 225 6.32 -18.76 -12.19
CA LYS A 225 5.75 -19.88 -11.42
C LYS A 225 4.64 -19.43 -10.49
N ALA A 226 4.78 -18.26 -9.87
CA ALA A 226 3.91 -17.81 -8.81
C ALA A 226 2.61 -17.15 -9.31
N LEU A 227 2.65 -16.37 -10.39
CA LEU A 227 1.52 -15.56 -10.85
C LEU A 227 0.64 -16.31 -11.84
N ALA A 228 -0.66 -16.30 -11.59
CA ALA A 228 -1.68 -16.79 -12.52
C ALA A 228 -2.28 -15.66 -13.38
N THR A 229 -2.29 -14.43 -12.85
CA THR A 229 -2.72 -13.23 -13.59
C THR A 229 -1.70 -12.77 -14.62
N PRO A 230 -2.10 -12.18 -15.76
CA PRO A 230 -1.18 -11.59 -16.72
C PRO A 230 -0.23 -10.58 -16.08
N TRP A 231 1.05 -10.63 -16.47
CA TRP A 231 2.06 -9.72 -15.95
C TRP A 231 3.16 -9.47 -16.99
N ARG A 232 3.82 -8.31 -16.85
CA ARG A 232 5.02 -7.95 -17.61
C ARG A 232 6.05 -7.28 -16.71
N THR A 233 7.30 -7.25 -17.15
CA THR A 233 8.40 -6.65 -16.39
C THR A 233 9.11 -5.51 -17.11
N GLU A 234 9.48 -4.50 -16.33
CA GLU A 234 10.44 -3.46 -16.69
C GLU A 234 11.71 -3.66 -15.88
N THR A 235 12.83 -3.96 -16.56
CA THR A 235 14.07 -4.33 -15.88
C THR A 235 15.11 -3.22 -15.93
N ARG A 236 15.89 -3.07 -14.86
CA ARG A 236 17.02 -2.13 -14.77
C ARG A 236 18.20 -2.83 -14.10
N LEU A 237 19.38 -2.72 -14.70
CA LEU A 237 20.65 -3.15 -14.10
C LEU A 237 21.51 -1.90 -13.89
N ILE A 238 21.79 -1.57 -12.62
CA ILE A 238 22.43 -0.31 -12.25
C ILE A 238 23.50 -0.54 -11.16
N PRO A 239 24.50 0.36 -11.03
CA PRO A 239 25.49 0.31 -9.95
C PRO A 239 24.89 0.74 -8.60
N ASP A 240 25.65 0.51 -7.52
CA ASP A 240 25.30 0.86 -6.13
C ASP A 240 25.48 2.37 -5.86
N GLU A 241 24.87 3.21 -6.69
CA GLU A 241 24.93 4.68 -6.60
C GLU A 241 23.56 5.23 -6.24
N GLN A 242 23.44 5.80 -5.04
CA GLN A 242 22.14 6.23 -4.49
C GLN A 242 21.32 7.10 -5.46
N PRO A 243 21.86 8.15 -6.11
CA PRO A 243 21.07 8.96 -7.05
C PRO A 243 20.56 8.18 -8.27
N LEU A 244 21.31 7.18 -8.73
CA LEU A 244 20.90 6.34 -9.86
C LEU A 244 19.79 5.36 -9.45
N ILE A 245 19.87 4.82 -8.24
CA ILE A 245 18.81 3.97 -7.68
C ILE A 245 17.52 4.78 -7.51
N GLU A 246 17.59 5.97 -6.90
CA GLU A 246 16.45 6.87 -6.76
C GLU A 246 15.80 7.19 -8.12
N ALA A 247 16.61 7.58 -9.11
CA ALA A 247 16.12 7.88 -10.45
C ALA A 247 15.46 6.68 -11.12
N ALA A 248 16.03 5.47 -10.99
CA ALA A 248 15.45 4.25 -11.55
C ALA A 248 14.12 3.91 -10.90
N LEU A 249 14.03 3.97 -9.57
CA LEU A 249 12.79 3.74 -8.83
C LEU A 249 11.71 4.76 -9.23
N VAL A 250 12.05 6.04 -9.30
CA VAL A 250 11.14 7.09 -9.76
C VAL A 250 10.69 6.84 -11.18
N GLN A 251 11.57 6.50 -12.11
CA GLN A 251 11.19 6.22 -13.51
C GLN A 251 10.25 5.01 -13.63
N LEU A 252 10.50 3.93 -12.88
CA LEU A 252 9.66 2.73 -12.89
C LEU A 252 8.26 3.03 -12.35
N VAL A 253 8.16 3.82 -11.28
CA VAL A 253 6.86 4.15 -10.68
C VAL A 253 6.13 5.26 -11.44
N ASP A 254 6.82 6.37 -11.71
CA ASP A 254 6.19 7.59 -12.20
C ASP A 254 5.98 7.61 -13.71
N SER A 255 6.89 6.98 -14.46
CA SER A 255 6.88 7.03 -15.92
C SER A 255 6.38 5.72 -16.53
N ALA A 256 6.93 4.58 -16.06
CA ALA A 256 6.49 3.27 -16.56
C ALA A 256 5.16 2.83 -15.92
N GLY A 257 4.83 3.35 -14.74
CA GLY A 257 3.56 3.06 -14.05
C GLY A 257 3.54 1.69 -13.38
N CYS A 258 4.68 1.16 -12.94
CA CYS A 258 4.76 -0.12 -12.22
C CYS A 258 3.88 -0.08 -10.96
N GLN A 259 3.21 -1.19 -10.64
CA GLN A 259 2.43 -1.33 -9.40
C GLN A 259 3.21 -2.09 -8.31
N LEU A 260 4.24 -2.83 -8.72
CA LEU A 260 5.20 -3.47 -7.84
C LEU A 260 6.60 -3.20 -8.35
N VAL A 261 7.53 -2.81 -7.48
CA VAL A 261 8.95 -2.75 -7.78
C VAL A 261 9.72 -3.60 -6.78
N LEU A 262 10.55 -4.50 -7.28
CA LEU A 262 11.46 -5.31 -6.48
C LEU A 262 12.90 -4.95 -6.82
N THR A 263 13.68 -4.60 -5.80
CA THR A 263 15.12 -4.41 -5.95
C THR A 263 15.86 -5.62 -5.39
N THR A 264 17.03 -5.92 -5.94
CA THR A 264 17.93 -6.96 -5.44
C THR A 264 19.35 -6.41 -5.37
N GLY A 265 20.03 -6.62 -4.24
CA GLY A 265 21.38 -6.11 -3.97
C GLY A 265 21.42 -4.79 -3.17
N GLY A 266 22.61 -4.48 -2.63
CA GLY A 266 22.88 -3.21 -1.92
C GLY A 266 22.16 -3.00 -0.58
N THR A 267 21.78 -4.07 0.14
CA THR A 267 21.02 -3.98 1.42
C THR A 267 21.80 -4.38 2.67
N GLY A 268 23.09 -4.67 2.54
CA GLY A 268 23.95 -5.04 3.66
C GLY A 268 24.43 -3.84 4.49
N PRO A 269 25.40 -4.07 5.40
CA PRO A 269 25.97 -3.03 6.24
C PRO A 269 27.17 -2.30 5.61
N ALA A 270 27.60 -2.66 4.39
CA ALA A 270 28.78 -2.05 3.79
C ALA A 270 28.47 -0.60 3.39
N ALA A 271 29.50 0.27 3.34
CA ALA A 271 29.32 1.68 2.98
C ALA A 271 28.78 1.90 1.55
N ARG A 272 28.94 0.91 0.66
CA ARG A 272 28.36 0.90 -0.69
C ARG A 272 26.89 0.48 -0.71
N ASP A 273 26.39 -0.20 0.32
CA ASP A 273 25.02 -0.72 0.37
C ASP A 273 24.01 0.39 0.69
N VAL A 274 23.58 1.12 -0.35
CA VAL A 274 22.73 2.33 -0.25
C VAL A 274 21.31 2.14 -0.80
N THR A 275 20.91 0.92 -1.15
CA THR A 275 19.56 0.64 -1.67
C THR A 275 18.44 1.03 -0.69
N PRO A 276 18.52 0.76 0.63
CA PRO A 276 17.50 1.18 1.57
C PRO A 276 17.37 2.71 1.68
N GLU A 277 18.49 3.44 1.66
CA GLU A 277 18.52 4.91 1.66
C GLU A 277 17.80 5.47 0.43
N ALA A 278 18.16 4.99 -0.76
CA ALA A 278 17.50 5.40 -2.01
C ALA A 278 16.00 5.10 -1.99
N THR A 279 15.62 3.93 -1.47
CA THR A 279 14.22 3.51 -1.39
C THR A 279 13.41 4.39 -0.44
N LEU A 280 13.97 4.74 0.72
CA LEU A 280 13.34 5.65 1.68
C LEU A 280 13.27 7.09 1.15
N ALA A 281 14.27 7.55 0.40
CA ALA A 281 14.31 8.89 -0.17
C ALA A 281 13.18 9.17 -1.17
N VAL A 282 12.73 8.14 -1.89
CA VAL A 282 11.63 8.24 -2.88
C VAL A 282 10.26 7.86 -2.33
N ALA A 283 10.16 7.53 -1.03
CA ALA A 283 8.97 7.01 -0.40
C ALA A 283 7.94 8.10 -0.06
N ASP A 284 6.66 7.81 -0.30
CA ASP A 284 5.56 8.59 0.26
C ASP A 284 5.14 8.05 1.64
N LYS A 285 5.24 6.72 1.82
CA LYS A 285 4.88 6.05 3.07
C LYS A 285 5.76 4.82 3.33
N PRO A 286 6.42 4.71 4.49
CA PRO A 286 7.18 3.51 4.83
C PRO A 286 6.26 2.34 5.22
N MET A 287 6.69 1.12 4.92
CA MET A 287 5.99 -0.13 5.27
C MET A 287 6.87 -1.02 6.17
N PRO A 288 7.05 -0.64 7.46
CA PRO A 288 8.06 -1.26 8.34
C PRO A 288 7.88 -2.77 8.54
N GLY A 289 6.63 -3.25 8.51
CA GLY A 289 6.32 -4.67 8.68
C GLY A 289 6.97 -5.59 7.65
N PHE A 290 7.22 -5.11 6.41
CA PHE A 290 7.94 -5.91 5.41
C PHE A 290 9.41 -6.11 5.81
N GLY A 291 10.13 -5.05 6.18
CA GLY A 291 11.53 -5.16 6.58
C GLY A 291 11.71 -6.07 7.80
N GLU A 292 10.82 -5.93 8.79
CA GLU A 292 10.80 -6.79 9.98
C GLU A 292 10.55 -8.26 9.63
N GLN A 293 9.56 -8.52 8.79
CA GLN A 293 9.16 -9.88 8.43
C GLN A 293 10.17 -10.55 7.49
N MET A 294 10.76 -9.81 6.53
CA MET A 294 11.82 -10.35 5.69
C MET A 294 13.02 -10.79 6.52
N ARG A 295 13.48 -9.97 7.50
CA ARG A 295 14.55 -10.39 8.42
C ARG A 295 14.15 -11.59 9.27
N ARG A 296 12.90 -11.67 9.74
CA ARG A 296 12.39 -12.82 10.50
C ARG A 296 12.44 -14.11 9.66
N ILE A 297 11.96 -14.06 8.42
CA ILE A 297 11.98 -15.19 7.49
C ILE A 297 13.41 -15.61 7.21
N SER A 298 14.29 -14.66 6.86
CA SER A 298 15.70 -14.95 6.54
C SER A 298 16.47 -15.57 7.71
N LEU A 299 16.08 -15.32 8.97
CA LEU A 299 16.70 -15.92 10.15
C LEU A 299 16.52 -17.45 10.25
N GLU A 300 15.51 -18.00 9.58
CA GLU A 300 15.34 -19.46 9.47
C GLU A 300 16.43 -20.11 8.61
N PHE A 301 17.09 -19.32 7.76
CA PHE A 301 18.08 -19.81 6.79
C PHE A 301 19.50 -19.36 7.12
N VAL A 302 19.68 -18.11 7.58
CA VAL A 302 21.00 -17.53 7.86
C VAL A 302 20.99 -16.65 9.13
N PRO A 303 21.89 -16.88 10.10
CA PRO A 303 21.95 -16.07 11.33
C PRO A 303 22.29 -14.59 11.09
N THR A 304 23.04 -14.29 10.03
CA THR A 304 23.45 -12.93 9.65
C THR A 304 22.33 -12.11 9.01
N ALA A 305 21.12 -12.66 8.87
CA ALA A 305 19.95 -11.94 8.37
C ALA A 305 19.66 -10.61 9.10
N ILE A 306 20.05 -10.50 10.38
CA ILE A 306 19.92 -9.26 11.15
C ILE A 306 20.73 -8.08 10.60
N LEU A 307 21.76 -8.34 9.80
CA LEU A 307 22.60 -7.30 9.20
C LEU A 307 21.94 -6.64 7.98
N SER A 308 20.85 -7.22 7.46
CA SER A 308 20.14 -6.66 6.32
C SER A 308 19.33 -5.42 6.73
N ARG A 309 19.51 -4.36 5.97
CA ARG A 309 18.85 -3.07 6.11
C ARG A 309 17.63 -2.93 5.19
N GLN A 310 17.16 -4.04 4.59
CA GLN A 310 16.01 -4.06 3.69
C GLN A 310 14.75 -3.39 4.28
N VAL A 311 14.05 -2.66 3.41
CA VAL A 311 12.79 -1.98 3.71
C VAL A 311 11.78 -2.22 2.59
N ALA A 312 10.53 -1.84 2.85
CA ALA A 312 9.54 -1.62 1.82
C ALA A 312 8.85 -0.29 2.04
N VAL A 313 8.39 0.32 0.96
CA VAL A 313 7.72 1.63 0.96
C VAL A 313 6.61 1.64 -0.08
N ILE A 314 5.67 2.57 0.08
CA ILE A 314 4.72 2.94 -0.96
C ILE A 314 5.20 4.25 -1.58
N ARG A 315 5.18 4.29 -2.91
CA ARG A 315 5.28 5.50 -3.71
C ARG A 315 4.09 5.54 -4.65
N LYS A 316 3.21 6.53 -4.50
CA LYS A 316 1.94 6.64 -5.21
C LYS A 316 1.12 5.36 -5.07
N GLY A 317 0.76 4.72 -6.18
CA GLY A 317 0.07 3.42 -6.22
C GLY A 317 0.99 2.21 -6.36
N CYS A 318 2.30 2.36 -6.09
CA CYS A 318 3.28 1.29 -6.22
C CYS A 318 3.86 0.86 -4.87
N LEU A 319 3.96 -0.45 -4.66
CA LEU A 319 4.73 -1.05 -3.58
C LEU A 319 6.17 -1.27 -4.04
N ILE A 320 7.16 -0.79 -3.27
CA ILE A 320 8.59 -1.01 -3.53
C ILE A 320 9.16 -1.86 -2.40
N ILE A 321 9.85 -2.96 -2.72
CA ILE A 321 10.44 -3.88 -1.72
C ILE A 321 11.90 -4.15 -2.06
N ASN A 322 12.79 -4.01 -1.08
CA ASN A 322 14.18 -4.43 -1.23
C ASN A 322 14.35 -5.88 -0.83
N LEU A 323 14.87 -6.70 -1.75
CA LEU A 323 15.13 -8.12 -1.53
C LEU A 323 16.62 -8.40 -1.37
N PRO A 324 16.98 -9.58 -0.83
CA PRO A 324 18.36 -10.05 -0.79
C PRO A 324 18.98 -10.20 -2.19
N GLY A 325 20.31 -10.14 -2.27
CA GLY A 325 21.05 -10.26 -3.53
C GLY A 325 21.16 -11.68 -4.11
N GLN A 326 21.04 -12.72 -3.29
CA GLN A 326 21.23 -14.11 -3.73
C GLN A 326 19.92 -14.72 -4.24
N PRO A 327 19.90 -15.39 -5.42
CA PRO A 327 18.72 -16.01 -5.99
C PRO A 327 17.95 -16.93 -5.03
N LYS A 328 18.69 -17.73 -4.25
CA LYS A 328 18.12 -18.61 -3.24
C LYS A 328 17.38 -17.82 -2.15
N ALA A 329 18.02 -16.78 -1.61
CA ALA A 329 17.46 -15.94 -0.56
C ALA A 329 16.26 -15.10 -1.05
N ILE A 330 16.24 -14.70 -2.32
CA ILE A 330 15.07 -14.07 -2.96
C ILE A 330 13.87 -15.01 -2.87
N LYS A 331 14.02 -16.26 -3.35
CA LYS A 331 12.95 -17.26 -3.33
C LYS A 331 12.48 -17.54 -1.90
N GLU A 332 13.41 -17.77 -0.98
CA GLU A 332 13.11 -18.03 0.43
C GLU A 332 12.36 -16.87 1.10
N THR A 333 12.69 -15.63 0.75
CA THR A 333 12.01 -14.44 1.29
C THR A 333 10.58 -14.31 0.73
N LEU A 334 10.40 -14.55 -0.57
CA LEU A 334 9.11 -14.44 -1.25
C LEU A 334 8.15 -15.58 -0.88
N GLU A 335 8.62 -16.83 -0.84
CA GLU A 335 7.81 -18.03 -0.54
C GLU A 335 7.74 -18.36 0.95
N GLY A 336 8.75 -17.98 1.72
CA GLY A 336 8.88 -18.34 3.13
C GLY A 336 9.44 -19.75 3.34
N LEU A 337 9.20 -20.29 4.53
CA LEU A 337 9.69 -21.61 4.94
C LEU A 337 8.57 -22.66 4.85
N LYS A 338 8.86 -23.78 4.16
CA LYS A 338 8.03 -24.98 4.10
C LYS A 338 8.75 -26.16 4.79
N ASP A 339 7.99 -27.09 5.35
CA ASP A 339 8.53 -28.35 5.87
C ASP A 339 8.81 -29.37 4.76
N LYS A 340 9.26 -30.58 5.14
CA LYS A 340 9.58 -31.66 4.21
C LYS A 340 8.38 -32.16 3.41
N ASP A 341 7.18 -31.97 3.94
CA ASP A 341 5.92 -32.38 3.33
C ASP A 341 5.29 -31.24 2.52
N GLY A 342 6.01 -30.11 2.37
CA GLY A 342 5.58 -28.94 1.61
C GLY A 342 4.59 -28.04 2.35
N LYS A 343 4.33 -28.28 3.64
CA LYS A 343 3.42 -27.46 4.44
C LYS A 343 4.12 -26.19 4.88
N GLN A 344 3.43 -25.06 4.74
CA GLN A 344 3.94 -23.75 5.13
C GLN A 344 4.16 -23.67 6.66
N ILE A 345 5.40 -23.37 7.08
CA ILE A 345 5.76 -23.07 8.47
C ILE A 345 5.71 -21.56 8.69
N VAL A 346 6.43 -20.79 7.86
CA VAL A 346 6.49 -19.32 7.94
C VAL A 346 6.06 -18.77 6.58
N PRO A 347 4.94 -18.04 6.47
CA PRO A 347 4.52 -17.45 5.22
C PRO A 347 5.58 -16.50 4.66
N GLY A 348 5.86 -16.61 3.36
CA GLY A 348 6.69 -15.64 2.65
C GLY A 348 6.01 -14.29 2.54
N ILE A 349 6.80 -13.23 2.30
CA ILE A 349 6.26 -11.86 2.25
C ILE A 349 5.26 -11.66 1.12
N PHE A 350 5.36 -12.45 0.04
CA PHE A 350 4.49 -12.28 -1.12
C PHE A 350 3.04 -12.64 -0.83
N ALA A 351 2.77 -13.43 0.21
CA ALA A 351 1.40 -13.77 0.63
C ALA A 351 0.55 -12.52 0.97
N ALA A 352 1.18 -11.40 1.32
CA ALA A 352 0.51 -10.13 1.61
C ALA A 352 0.57 -9.12 0.43
N VAL A 353 1.42 -9.35 -0.57
CA VAL A 353 1.67 -8.38 -1.65
C VAL A 353 0.42 -8.12 -2.51
N PRO A 354 -0.32 -9.14 -3.00
CA PRO A 354 -1.53 -8.89 -3.79
C PRO A 354 -2.57 -8.05 -3.07
N TYR A 355 -2.84 -8.33 -1.79
CA TYR A 355 -3.80 -7.52 -1.05
C TYR A 355 -3.29 -6.10 -0.77
N CYS A 356 -1.99 -5.94 -0.56
CA CYS A 356 -1.38 -4.60 -0.49
C CYS A 356 -1.59 -3.83 -1.79
N ILE A 357 -1.43 -4.49 -2.94
CA ILE A 357 -1.64 -3.90 -4.27
C ILE A 357 -3.11 -3.54 -4.49
N ASP A 358 -4.05 -4.40 -4.07
CA ASP A 358 -5.49 -4.09 -4.09
C ASP A 358 -5.79 -2.79 -3.29
N LEU A 359 -5.21 -2.66 -2.09
CA LEU A 359 -5.45 -1.52 -1.19
C LEU A 359 -4.87 -0.19 -1.70
N ILE A 360 -3.85 -0.23 -2.55
CA ILE A 360 -3.26 0.95 -3.20
C ILE A 360 -3.75 1.17 -4.63
N GLY A 361 -4.85 0.49 -5.00
CA GLY A 361 -5.57 0.72 -6.26
C GLY A 361 -4.97 0.04 -7.50
N GLY A 362 -4.11 -0.95 -7.31
CA GLY A 362 -3.53 -1.75 -8.39
C GLY A 362 -4.45 -2.88 -8.89
N PRO A 363 -3.97 -3.72 -9.83
CA PRO A 363 -4.75 -4.83 -10.38
C PRO A 363 -4.95 -5.94 -9.35
N TYR A 364 -6.01 -6.72 -9.53
CA TYR A 364 -6.29 -7.87 -8.68
C TYR A 364 -5.40 -9.05 -9.08
N ILE A 365 -4.44 -9.39 -8.21
CA ILE A 365 -3.43 -10.40 -8.52
C ILE A 365 -3.86 -11.78 -7.98
N GLU A 366 -3.75 -12.81 -8.81
CA GLU A 366 -3.94 -14.21 -8.43
C GLU A 366 -2.63 -14.99 -8.58
N THR A 367 -2.46 -15.99 -7.71
CA THR A 367 -1.26 -16.83 -7.67
C THR A 367 -1.62 -18.30 -7.77
N HIS A 368 -0.67 -19.08 -8.27
CA HIS A 368 -0.70 -20.54 -8.17
C HIS A 368 -0.51 -20.94 -6.70
N GLU A 369 -1.57 -21.50 -6.07
CA GLU A 369 -1.61 -21.78 -4.63
C GLU A 369 -0.58 -22.81 -4.16
N ASP A 370 -0.12 -23.70 -5.05
CA ASP A 370 0.96 -24.66 -4.82
C ASP A 370 2.33 -23.98 -4.64
N VAL A 371 2.52 -22.83 -5.30
CA VAL A 371 3.71 -21.98 -5.12
C VAL A 371 3.53 -21.11 -3.90
N ILE A 372 2.51 -20.24 -3.90
CA ILE A 372 2.23 -19.32 -2.80
C ILE A 372 0.74 -19.06 -2.64
N LYS A 373 0.25 -19.28 -1.42
CA LYS A 373 -1.11 -18.93 -1.02
C LYS A 373 -1.18 -17.46 -0.60
N VAL A 374 -1.98 -16.69 -1.31
CA VAL A 374 -2.23 -15.28 -1.02
C VAL A 374 -3.34 -15.13 0.01
N PHE A 375 -3.17 -14.20 0.95
CA PHE A 375 -4.18 -13.89 1.93
C PHE A 375 -5.00 -12.67 1.52
N ARG A 376 -6.33 -12.81 1.55
CA ARG A 376 -7.29 -11.70 1.46
C ARG A 376 -8.36 -11.85 2.54
N PRO A 377 -8.83 -10.75 3.16
CA PRO A 377 -10.03 -10.80 3.98
C PRO A 377 -11.25 -11.17 3.13
N LYS A 378 -12.27 -11.77 3.74
CA LYS A 378 -13.48 -12.25 3.03
C LYS A 378 -14.15 -11.17 2.17
N SER A 379 -14.13 -9.92 2.65
CA SER A 379 -14.70 -8.76 1.95
C SER A 379 -13.93 -8.35 0.69
N ALA A 380 -12.69 -8.81 0.52
CA ALA A 380 -11.84 -8.48 -0.63
C ALA A 380 -11.71 -9.63 -1.64
N LEU A 381 -12.37 -10.77 -1.39
CA LEU A 381 -12.37 -11.89 -2.33
C LEU A 381 -13.32 -11.61 -3.49
N ARG A 382 -12.79 -11.66 -4.72
CA ARG A 382 -13.64 -11.69 -5.91
C ARG A 382 -14.25 -13.09 -6.08
N PRO A 383 -15.49 -13.22 -6.55
CA PRO A 383 -16.05 -14.51 -6.92
C PRO A 383 -15.18 -15.13 -8.03
N LYS A 384 -14.81 -16.41 -7.89
CA LYS A 384 -14.08 -17.13 -8.94
C LYS A 384 -14.93 -17.12 -10.20
N GLN A 385 -14.36 -16.69 -11.33
CA GLN A 385 -15.01 -16.88 -12.62
C GLN A 385 -15.14 -18.40 -12.87
N PRO A 386 -16.31 -18.86 -13.37
CA PRO A 386 -16.62 -20.27 -13.53
C PRO A 386 -15.74 -20.98 -14.57
#